data_AF-A0A966W8F0-F1
#
_entry.id   AF-A0A966W8F0-F1
#
_cell.length_a   1.000
_cell.length_b   1.000
_cell.length_c   1.000
_cell.angle_alpha   90.00
_cell.angle_beta   90.00
_cell.angle_gamma   90.00
#
_symmetry.space_group_name_H-M   'P 1'
#
loop_
_entity.id
_entity.type
_entity.pdbx_description
1 polymer ?
#
loop_
_entity_poly.entity_id
_entity_poly.type
_entity_poly.pdbx_seq_one_letter_code
_entity_poly.pdbx_strand_id
1 'polypeptide(L)'
;MVGGLLRQHDRAGQTDRHGAQHGAHRLCPAAGLELDWWGLELDREPLRLALADGGFRHQWQPMALEHLQALCEGPQMLWGDARQRLPELIDARRGQVDLVLMDPFSPSRCPQLWSLEFLAGLAALLAPGGRLLTYCSAAAVRQGLLLAGLELAAIAAPSGLRMQRCDWSGGTAASPGALTGDPRLRPLGPMELEHLRTSAAEPYRDPSGQGSRTAILRERQRRQRQQLAAGAVEPTGSWRCRWGLENSAGNPQ
;
A
#
# COMPACT_ATOMS: atom_id res chain seq x y z
N MET A 1 -1.90 5.10 8.32
CA MET A 1 -3.07 5.38 7.46
C MET A 1 -3.24 4.33 6.35
N VAL A 2 -4.32 3.55 6.38
CA VAL A 2 -4.85 2.84 5.21
C VAL A 2 -6.08 3.61 4.75
N GLY A 3 -6.06 4.15 3.52
CA GLY A 3 -7.13 5.02 2.98
C GLY A 3 -7.92 4.34 1.87
N GLY A 4 -9.25 4.25 2.00
CA GLY A 4 -10.16 3.74 0.97
C GLY A 4 -10.81 4.86 0.14
N LEU A 5 -11.09 4.66 -1.17
CA LEU A 5 -11.94 5.53 -2.01
C LEU A 5 -13.10 4.71 -2.62
N LEU A 6 -14.33 5.25 -2.65
CA LEU A 6 -15.53 4.58 -3.21
C LEU A 6 -16.39 5.46 -4.15
N ARG A 7 -16.70 4.85 -5.32
CA ARG A 7 -17.71 4.89 -6.39
C ARG A 7 -17.91 6.06 -7.37
N GLN A 8 -17.92 5.66 -8.65
CA GLN A 8 -18.42 6.36 -9.84
C GLN A 8 -19.90 5.99 -10.10
N HIS A 9 -20.78 7.00 -10.24
CA HIS A 9 -22.12 6.83 -10.83
C HIS A 9 -22.17 7.60 -12.16
N ASP A 10 -22.37 6.89 -13.27
CA ASP A 10 -22.61 7.51 -14.57
C ASP A 10 -23.94 8.27 -14.55
N ARG A 11 -23.88 9.61 -14.62
CA ARG A 11 -24.98 10.41 -15.18
C ARG A 11 -24.59 10.84 -16.58
N ALA A 12 -25.34 10.33 -17.54
CA ALA A 12 -25.23 10.73 -18.94
C ALA A 12 -25.43 12.25 -19.11
N GLY A 13 -24.50 12.86 -19.85
CA GLY A 13 -24.69 14.12 -20.58
C GLY A 13 -24.44 15.41 -19.81
N GLN A 14 -23.35 16.12 -20.13
CA GLN A 14 -23.36 17.32 -20.98
C GLN A 14 -21.99 18.02 -20.91
N THR A 15 -21.43 18.34 -22.07
CA THR A 15 -20.12 18.97 -22.29
C THR A 15 -20.08 20.44 -21.87
N ASP A 16 -18.99 20.89 -21.25
CA ASP A 16 -18.40 22.18 -21.61
C ASP A 16 -16.89 22.30 -21.33
N ARG A 17 -16.20 23.06 -22.19
CA ARG A 17 -14.73 23.24 -22.22
C ARG A 17 -14.33 24.52 -21.46
N HIS A 18 -13.33 24.45 -20.58
CA HIS A 18 -12.18 25.39 -20.47
C HIS A 18 -11.39 25.29 -19.14
N GLY A 19 -10.07 25.52 -19.23
CA GLY A 19 -9.24 26.06 -18.13
C GLY A 19 -8.49 25.03 -17.28
N ALA A 20 -7.20 24.82 -17.60
CA ALA A 20 -6.28 23.99 -16.82
C ALA A 20 -5.80 24.69 -15.53
N GLN A 21 -5.34 23.86 -14.58
CA GLN A 21 -4.83 24.12 -13.22
C GLN A 21 -5.91 24.06 -12.13
N HIS A 22 -5.57 23.38 -11.02
CA HIS A 22 -6.11 23.39 -9.64
C HIS A 22 -6.55 22.02 -9.08
N GLY A 23 -6.06 21.77 -7.86
CA GLY A 23 -6.06 20.53 -7.07
C GLY A 23 -7.34 19.69 -7.04
N ALA A 24 -7.13 18.39 -6.85
CA ALA A 24 -8.06 17.26 -6.92
C ALA A 24 -9.49 17.48 -6.37
N HIS A 25 -9.70 18.40 -5.43
CA HIS A 25 -11.01 18.70 -4.85
C HIS A 25 -11.98 19.42 -5.81
N ARG A 26 -11.50 20.10 -6.86
CA ARG A 26 -12.38 20.64 -7.93
C ARG A 26 -12.66 19.62 -9.03
N LEU A 27 -11.82 18.60 -9.17
CA LEU A 27 -11.91 17.63 -10.26
C LEU A 27 -13.02 16.60 -10.03
N CYS A 28 -13.26 16.18 -8.78
CA CYS A 28 -14.26 15.16 -8.50
C CYS A 28 -15.69 15.61 -8.87
N PRO A 29 -16.24 16.73 -8.35
CA PRO A 29 -17.60 17.14 -8.69
C PRO A 29 -17.75 17.56 -10.16
N ALA A 30 -16.72 18.21 -10.73
CA ALA A 30 -16.71 18.59 -12.15
C ALA A 30 -16.65 17.39 -13.11
N ALA A 31 -16.18 16.23 -12.64
CA ALA A 31 -16.21 14.96 -13.35
C ALA A 31 -17.37 14.04 -12.92
N GLY A 32 -18.28 14.52 -12.06
CA GLY A 32 -19.41 13.73 -11.55
C GLY A 32 -19.02 12.63 -10.55
N LEU A 33 -17.85 12.74 -9.93
CA LEU A 33 -17.34 11.80 -8.93
C LEU A 33 -17.64 12.29 -7.50
N GLU A 34 -18.07 11.36 -6.66
CA GLU A 34 -18.21 11.56 -5.21
C GLU A 34 -17.05 10.86 -4.48
N LEU A 35 -16.64 11.43 -3.34
CA LEU A 35 -15.55 10.92 -2.51
C LEU A 35 -16.16 10.36 -1.22
N ASP A 36 -16.23 9.05 -1.12
CA ASP A 36 -16.47 8.34 0.14
C ASP A 36 -15.19 7.61 0.56
N TRP A 37 -14.80 7.76 1.83
CA TRP A 37 -13.48 7.35 2.31
C TRP A 37 -13.52 6.77 3.72
N TRP A 38 -12.52 5.95 4.04
CA TRP A 38 -12.27 5.45 5.41
C TRP A 38 -10.79 5.49 5.71
N GLY A 39 -10.47 5.74 6.97
CA GLY A 39 -9.11 5.72 7.50
C GLY A 39 -8.97 4.69 8.60
N LEU A 40 -7.93 3.86 8.53
CA LEU A 40 -7.46 3.05 9.65
C LEU A 40 -6.22 3.70 10.26
N GLU A 41 -6.30 4.13 11.52
CA GLU A 41 -5.20 4.78 12.22
C GLU A 41 -5.14 4.41 13.71
N LEU A 42 -3.94 4.09 14.19
CA LEU A 42 -3.71 3.70 15.56
C LEU A 42 -3.50 4.93 16.45
N ASP A 43 -2.67 5.87 15.99
CA ASP A 43 -2.22 7.00 16.79
C ASP A 43 -2.84 8.32 16.33
N ARG A 44 -3.54 8.98 17.26
CA ARG A 44 -4.18 10.29 17.05
C ARG A 44 -3.18 11.43 17.14
N GLU A 45 -2.06 11.23 17.84
CA GLU A 45 -1.13 12.29 18.20
C GLU A 45 -0.47 12.97 17.01
N PRO A 46 0.03 12.28 15.97
CA PRO A 46 0.71 12.94 14.86
C PRO A 46 -0.13 14.03 14.19
N LEU A 47 -1.41 13.75 13.94
CA LEU A 47 -2.31 14.71 13.32
C LEU A 47 -2.71 15.83 14.28
N ARG A 48 -2.94 15.50 15.57
CA ARG A 48 -3.20 16.51 16.61
C ARG A 48 -2.04 17.49 16.74
N LEU A 49 -0.79 17.00 16.73
CA LEU A 49 0.42 17.81 16.81
C LEU A 49 0.60 18.65 15.54
N ALA A 50 0.37 18.09 14.35
CA ALA A 50 0.43 18.82 13.10
C ALA A 50 -0.59 19.98 13.05
N LEU A 51 -1.83 19.73 13.49
CA LEU A 51 -2.87 20.77 13.55
C LEU A 51 -2.65 21.80 14.67
N ALA A 52 -1.84 21.48 15.69
CA ALA A 52 -1.41 22.44 16.71
C ALA A 52 -0.20 23.28 16.27
N ASP A 53 0.58 22.79 15.31
CA ASP A 53 1.77 23.48 14.81
C ASP A 53 1.42 24.59 13.81
N GLY A 54 1.87 25.81 14.12
CA GLY A 54 1.67 26.96 13.24
C GLY A 54 2.36 26.75 11.88
N GLY A 55 3.59 26.23 11.86
CA GLY A 55 4.36 26.04 10.63
C GLY A 55 3.70 25.07 9.65
N PHE A 56 3.14 23.98 10.16
CA PHE A 56 2.34 23.03 9.39
C PHE A 56 1.09 23.70 8.82
N ARG A 57 0.30 24.41 9.64
CA ARG A 57 -0.93 25.06 9.19
C ARG A 57 -0.70 26.06 8.06
N HIS A 58 0.41 26.81 8.08
CA HIS A 58 0.73 27.76 7.02
C HIS A 58 1.06 27.11 5.67
N GLN A 59 1.34 25.81 5.62
CA GLN A 59 1.59 25.08 4.36
C GLN A 59 0.29 24.72 3.62
N TRP A 60 -0.87 24.85 4.26
CA TRP A 60 -2.16 24.38 3.73
C TRP A 60 -3.18 25.51 3.63
N GLN A 61 -4.09 25.38 2.66
CA GLN A 61 -5.24 26.27 2.56
C GLN A 61 -6.21 26.03 3.73
N PRO A 62 -6.94 27.07 4.22
CA PRO A 62 -7.87 26.93 5.33
C PRO A 62 -8.88 25.77 5.17
N MET A 63 -9.46 25.62 3.98
CA MET A 63 -10.41 24.54 3.68
C MET A 63 -9.78 23.14 3.86
N ALA A 64 -8.50 22.96 3.54
CA ALA A 64 -7.83 21.69 3.73
C ALA A 64 -7.64 21.38 5.23
N LEU A 65 -7.37 22.40 6.04
CA LEU A 65 -7.26 22.26 7.50
C LEU A 65 -8.61 21.93 8.15
N GLU A 66 -9.69 22.58 7.70
CA GLU A 66 -11.06 22.28 8.13
C GLU A 66 -11.44 20.83 7.83
N HIS A 67 -11.14 20.36 6.62
CA HIS A 67 -11.33 18.95 6.28
C HIS A 67 -10.49 18.05 7.18
N LEU A 68 -9.18 18.27 7.30
CA LEU A 68 -8.31 17.46 8.17
C LEU A 68 -8.83 17.37 9.61
N GLN A 69 -9.37 18.46 10.16
CA GLN A 69 -10.03 18.47 11.46
C GLN A 69 -11.31 17.62 11.47
N ALA A 70 -12.19 17.80 10.48
CA ALA A 70 -13.40 17.01 10.34
C ALA A 70 -13.11 15.50 10.15
N LEU A 71 -12.05 15.13 9.44
CA LEU A 71 -11.62 13.73 9.27
C LEU A 71 -11.30 13.08 10.63
N CYS A 72 -10.73 13.82 11.58
CA CYS A 72 -10.36 13.29 12.89
C CYS A 72 -11.57 12.91 13.74
N GLU A 73 -12.66 13.67 13.59
CA GLU A 73 -13.86 13.58 14.42
C GLU A 73 -14.96 12.76 13.74
N GLY A 74 -14.82 12.51 12.43
CA GLY A 74 -15.80 11.78 11.63
C GLY A 74 -15.80 10.26 11.89
N PRO A 75 -16.96 9.59 11.70
CA PRO A 75 -17.09 8.14 11.86
C PRO A 75 -16.27 7.34 10.83
N GLN A 76 -15.81 7.97 9.76
CA GLN A 76 -14.97 7.35 8.73
C GLN A 76 -13.55 7.02 9.22
N MET A 77 -13.08 7.67 10.30
CA MET A 77 -11.78 7.39 10.89
C MET A 77 -11.92 6.32 11.98
N LEU A 78 -11.55 5.09 11.65
CA LEU A 78 -11.60 3.97 12.57
C LEU A 78 -10.31 3.90 13.39
N TRP A 79 -10.42 4.40 14.61
CA TRP A 79 -9.30 4.50 15.53
C TRP A 79 -8.97 3.17 16.24
N GLY A 80 -7.67 2.91 16.39
CA GLY A 80 -7.14 1.75 17.09
C GLY A 80 -6.40 0.80 16.15
N ASP A 81 -6.17 -0.44 16.61
CA ASP A 81 -5.47 -1.43 15.80
C ASP A 81 -6.27 -1.75 14.52
N ALA A 82 -5.69 -1.41 13.37
CA ALA A 82 -6.30 -1.63 12.07
C ALA A 82 -6.69 -3.10 11.85
N ARG A 83 -5.98 -4.07 12.44
CA ARG A 83 -6.33 -5.50 12.35
C ARG A 83 -7.68 -5.81 13.00
N GLN A 84 -8.04 -5.06 14.04
CA GLN A 84 -9.30 -5.21 14.77
C GLN A 84 -10.43 -4.39 14.15
N ARG A 85 -10.11 -3.33 13.40
CA ARG A 85 -11.08 -2.46 12.72
C ARG A 85 -11.42 -2.91 11.30
N LEU A 86 -10.50 -3.59 10.62
CA LEU A 86 -10.71 -4.05 9.25
C LEU A 86 -11.95 -4.95 9.08
N PRO A 87 -12.30 -5.88 10.02
CA PRO A 87 -13.53 -6.67 9.89
C PRO A 87 -14.81 -5.84 9.75
N GLU A 88 -14.94 -4.74 10.50
CA GLU A 88 -16.09 -3.82 10.41
C GLU A 88 -16.23 -3.20 9.01
N LEU A 89 -15.10 -2.80 8.40
CA LEU A 89 -15.10 -2.32 7.02
C LEU A 89 -15.43 -3.43 6.02
N ILE A 90 -14.91 -4.64 6.23
CA ILE A 90 -15.19 -5.78 5.36
C ILE A 90 -16.69 -6.08 5.37
N ASP A 91 -17.32 -6.12 6.54
CA ASP A 91 -18.75 -6.38 6.67
C ASP A 91 -19.58 -5.31 5.94
N ALA A 92 -19.16 -4.05 6.00
CA ALA A 92 -19.88 -2.93 5.41
C ALA A 92 -19.58 -2.70 3.91
N ARG A 93 -18.40 -3.08 3.42
CA ARG A 93 -17.83 -2.60 2.13
C ARG A 93 -17.09 -3.66 1.32
N ARG A 94 -17.26 -4.96 1.62
CA ARG A 94 -16.71 -6.04 0.80
C ARG A 94 -17.04 -5.84 -0.68
N GLY A 95 -16.02 -5.97 -1.53
CA GLY A 95 -16.15 -5.90 -2.99
C GLY A 95 -16.60 -4.54 -3.54
N GLN A 96 -16.47 -3.47 -2.75
CA GLN A 96 -16.98 -2.15 -3.13
C GLN A 96 -15.86 -1.11 -3.29
N VAL A 97 -14.72 -1.25 -2.60
CA VAL A 97 -13.68 -0.23 -2.56
C VAL A 97 -12.90 -0.15 -3.88
N ASP A 98 -12.84 1.03 -4.50
CA ASP A 98 -12.14 1.25 -5.77
C ASP A 98 -10.65 1.48 -5.60
N LEU A 99 -10.23 2.03 -4.45
CA LEU A 99 -8.83 2.30 -4.16
C LEU A 99 -8.52 2.04 -2.69
N VAL A 100 -7.44 1.30 -2.43
CA VAL A 100 -6.81 1.16 -1.12
C VAL A 100 -5.41 1.75 -1.20
N LEU A 101 -5.15 2.81 -0.45
CA LEU A 101 -3.82 3.37 -0.24
C LEU A 101 -3.22 2.75 1.01
N MET A 102 -2.19 1.92 0.83
CA MET A 102 -1.55 1.19 1.92
C MET A 102 -0.19 1.82 2.24
N ASP A 103 -0.15 2.60 3.32
CA ASP A 103 1.04 3.31 3.77
C ASP A 103 1.32 3.16 5.29
N PRO A 104 1.55 1.94 5.80
CA PRO A 104 2.12 1.78 7.13
C PRO A 104 3.65 1.84 7.09
N PHE A 105 4.28 1.92 8.27
CA PHE A 105 5.73 1.77 8.38
C PHE A 105 6.23 0.47 7.73
N SER A 106 7.50 0.45 7.37
CA SER A 106 8.12 -0.66 6.62
C SER A 106 7.85 -2.05 7.24
N PRO A 107 7.86 -3.14 6.44
CA PRO A 107 7.50 -4.47 6.93
C PRO A 107 8.29 -4.99 8.12
N SER A 108 9.55 -4.58 8.30
CA SER A 108 10.34 -4.94 9.48
C SER A 108 9.95 -4.15 10.74
N ARG A 109 9.36 -2.96 10.59
CA ARG A 109 8.87 -2.10 11.68
C ARG A 109 7.44 -2.42 12.06
N CYS A 110 6.54 -2.65 11.10
CA CYS A 110 5.12 -2.90 11.35
C CYS A 110 4.61 -4.18 10.63
N PRO A 111 5.22 -5.36 10.87
CA PRO A 111 4.86 -6.59 10.15
C PRO A 111 3.39 -7.00 10.30
N GLN A 112 2.71 -6.52 11.35
CA GLN A 112 1.29 -6.73 11.60
C GLN A 112 0.43 -6.36 10.38
N LEU A 113 0.69 -5.17 9.81
CA LEU A 113 -0.09 -4.63 8.69
C LEU A 113 0.40 -5.15 7.33
N TRP A 114 1.45 -5.96 7.30
CA TRP A 114 1.94 -6.63 6.08
C TRP A 114 1.73 -8.15 6.12
N SER A 115 0.99 -8.64 7.12
CA SER A 115 0.63 -10.05 7.21
C SER A 115 -0.28 -10.46 6.04
N LEU A 116 -0.15 -11.71 5.60
CA LEU A 116 -1.02 -12.28 4.58
C LEU A 116 -2.50 -12.11 4.95
N GLU A 117 -2.84 -12.32 6.22
CA GLU A 117 -4.20 -12.19 6.71
C GLU A 117 -4.74 -10.76 6.59
N PHE A 118 -3.94 -9.75 6.95
CA PHE A 118 -4.35 -8.36 6.80
C PHE A 118 -4.45 -7.96 5.31
N LEU A 119 -3.48 -8.35 4.49
CA LEU A 119 -3.49 -8.11 3.04
C LEU A 119 -4.68 -8.76 2.35
N ALA A 120 -5.05 -9.99 2.74
CA ALA A 120 -6.23 -10.68 2.24
C ALA A 120 -7.54 -9.98 2.66
N GLY A 121 -7.59 -9.42 3.87
CA GLY A 121 -8.69 -8.57 4.30
C GLY A 121 -8.84 -7.31 3.44
N LEU A 122 -7.73 -6.65 3.09
CA LEU A 122 -7.76 -5.50 2.17
C LEU A 122 -8.18 -5.92 0.76
N ALA A 123 -7.68 -7.06 0.26
CA ALA A 123 -8.09 -7.60 -1.03
C ALA A 123 -9.61 -7.85 -1.10
N ALA A 124 -10.22 -8.33 -0.01
CA ALA A 124 -11.66 -8.56 0.08
C ALA A 124 -12.50 -7.28 0.00
N LEU A 125 -11.94 -6.11 0.31
CA LEU A 125 -12.62 -4.83 0.14
C LEU A 125 -12.70 -4.40 -1.32
N LEU A 126 -11.74 -4.79 -2.15
CA LEU A 126 -11.59 -4.27 -3.51
C LEU A 126 -12.77 -4.69 -4.40
N ALA A 127 -13.37 -3.71 -5.08
CA ALA A 127 -14.24 -3.95 -6.22
C ALA A 127 -13.47 -4.69 -7.34
N PRO A 128 -14.14 -5.33 -8.32
CA PRO A 128 -13.46 -6.06 -9.40
C PRO A 128 -12.42 -5.24 -10.18
N GLY A 129 -12.63 -3.93 -10.33
CA GLY A 129 -11.67 -2.99 -10.94
C GLY A 129 -10.85 -2.18 -9.93
N GLY A 130 -11.04 -2.44 -8.64
CA GLY A 130 -10.40 -1.72 -7.55
C GLY A 130 -8.92 -2.02 -7.45
N ARG A 131 -8.14 -1.08 -6.90
CA ARG A 131 -6.68 -1.17 -6.82
C ARG A 131 -6.19 -0.96 -5.39
N LEU A 132 -5.20 -1.74 -4.98
CA LEU A 132 -4.36 -1.45 -3.82
C LEU A 132 -3.03 -0.90 -4.30
N LEU A 133 -2.63 0.27 -3.76
CA LEU A 133 -1.36 0.91 -4.07
C LEU A 133 -0.52 1.03 -2.79
N THR A 134 0.77 0.74 -2.91
CA THR A 134 1.74 0.92 -1.82
C THR A 134 3.13 1.27 -2.35
N TYR A 135 3.89 2.06 -1.57
CA TYR A 135 5.31 2.30 -1.85
C TYR A 135 6.16 1.02 -1.73
N CYS A 136 5.66 -0.01 -1.03
CA CYS A 136 6.45 -1.18 -0.71
C CYS A 136 6.66 -2.11 -1.91
N SER A 137 7.91 -2.45 -2.20
CA SER A 137 8.31 -3.40 -3.26
C SER A 137 8.89 -4.72 -2.70
N ALA A 138 8.77 -4.96 -1.39
CA ALA A 138 9.33 -6.14 -0.74
C ALA A 138 8.72 -7.44 -1.29
N ALA A 139 9.55 -8.45 -1.54
CA ALA A 139 9.11 -9.74 -2.07
C ALA A 139 8.02 -10.39 -1.20
N ALA A 140 8.16 -10.36 0.13
CA ALA A 140 7.14 -10.89 1.05
C ALA A 140 5.77 -10.23 0.92
N VAL A 141 5.72 -8.92 0.64
CA VAL A 141 4.47 -8.17 0.48
C VAL A 141 3.82 -8.52 -0.85
N ARG A 142 4.60 -8.53 -1.94
CA ARG A 142 4.13 -8.96 -3.26
C ARG A 142 3.65 -10.41 -3.24
N GLN A 143 4.38 -11.30 -2.60
CA GLN A 143 3.94 -12.69 -2.40
C GLN A 143 2.65 -12.76 -1.59
N GLY A 144 2.52 -11.95 -0.53
CA GLY A 144 1.28 -11.85 0.25
C GLY A 144 0.08 -11.40 -0.59
N LEU A 145 0.26 -10.39 -1.44
CA LEU A 145 -0.79 -9.90 -2.35
C LEU A 145 -1.16 -10.93 -3.42
N LEU A 146 -0.18 -11.66 -3.99
CA LEU A 146 -0.44 -12.78 -4.90
C LEU A 146 -1.24 -13.90 -4.22
N LEU A 147 -0.86 -14.27 -3.00
CA LEU A 147 -1.58 -15.29 -2.21
C LEU A 147 -2.98 -14.83 -1.78
N ALA A 148 -3.21 -13.52 -1.70
CA ALA A 148 -4.53 -12.91 -1.51
C ALA A 148 -5.39 -12.91 -2.78
N GLY A 149 -4.90 -13.47 -3.90
CA GLY A 149 -5.63 -13.59 -5.17
C GLY A 149 -5.60 -12.33 -6.03
N LEU A 150 -4.67 -11.40 -5.77
CA LEU A 150 -4.52 -10.18 -6.57
C LEU A 150 -3.46 -10.36 -7.67
N GLU A 151 -3.72 -9.74 -8.82
CA GLU A 151 -2.72 -9.52 -9.85
C GLU A 151 -1.83 -8.34 -9.47
N LEU A 152 -0.56 -8.35 -9.90
CA LEU A 152 0.43 -7.33 -9.55
C LEU A 152 0.95 -6.57 -10.76
N ALA A 153 1.21 -5.28 -10.55
CA ALA A 153 2.07 -4.47 -11.38
C ALA A 153 3.09 -3.72 -10.52
N ALA A 154 4.28 -3.48 -11.05
CA ALA A 154 5.21 -2.54 -10.46
C ALA A 154 4.83 -1.12 -10.85
N ILE A 155 4.84 -0.21 -9.88
CA ILE A 155 4.74 1.22 -10.16
C ILE A 155 6.11 1.67 -10.66
N ALA A 156 6.15 2.30 -11.83
CA ALA A 156 7.38 2.82 -12.40
C ALA A 156 8.02 3.85 -11.43
N ALA A 157 9.35 3.79 -11.27
CA ALA A 157 10.04 4.79 -10.47
C ALA A 157 9.86 6.19 -11.09
N PRO A 158 9.68 7.26 -10.28
CA PRO A 158 9.41 8.61 -10.78
C PRO A 158 10.47 9.14 -11.74
N SER A 159 11.71 8.69 -11.59
CA SER A 159 12.79 8.99 -12.50
C SER A 159 12.86 7.89 -13.56
N GLY A 160 12.60 8.22 -14.82
CA GLY A 160 13.01 7.38 -15.96
C GLY A 160 14.53 7.16 -16.07
N LEU A 161 15.30 7.42 -15.00
CA LEU A 161 16.74 7.37 -14.95
C LEU A 161 17.17 6.06 -14.30
N ARG A 162 17.71 5.20 -15.16
CA ARG A 162 18.53 4.01 -14.88
C ARG A 162 19.83 4.35 -14.11
N MET A 163 19.84 5.32 -13.19
CA MET A 163 21.08 5.87 -12.61
C MET A 163 21.30 5.58 -11.13
N GLN A 164 20.36 4.95 -10.41
CA GLN A 164 20.67 4.27 -9.15
C GLN A 164 20.14 2.83 -9.17
N ARG A 165 21.00 1.85 -8.86
CA ARG A 165 20.65 0.41 -8.84
C ARG A 165 19.57 0.07 -7.80
N CYS A 166 19.28 1.00 -6.88
CA CYS A 166 18.27 0.92 -5.83
C CYS A 166 16.86 1.38 -6.29
N ASP A 167 16.73 2.11 -7.39
CA ASP A 167 15.47 2.75 -7.85
C ASP A 167 14.72 1.90 -8.88
N TRP A 168 14.69 0.59 -8.69
CA TRP A 168 14.08 -0.33 -9.67
C TRP A 168 12.54 -0.42 -9.56
N SER A 169 11.93 0.13 -8.51
CA SER A 169 10.48 0.11 -8.30
C SER A 169 10.02 1.33 -7.51
N GLY A 170 9.00 2.05 -8.03
CA GLY A 170 8.28 3.09 -7.31
C GLY A 170 7.23 2.56 -6.33
N GLY A 171 6.96 1.25 -6.36
CA GLY A 171 6.05 0.57 -5.45
C GLY A 171 5.35 -0.63 -6.08
N THR A 172 4.25 -1.05 -5.46
CA THR A 172 3.42 -2.15 -5.94
C THR A 172 1.98 -1.66 -6.11
N ALA A 173 1.40 -1.97 -7.26
CA ALA A 173 -0.04 -1.93 -7.50
C ALA A 173 -0.57 -3.36 -7.53
N ALA A 174 -1.74 -3.58 -6.93
CA ALA A 174 -2.42 -4.86 -6.92
C ALA A 174 -3.92 -4.69 -7.20
N SER A 175 -4.56 -5.65 -7.86
CA SER A 175 -6.00 -5.59 -8.18
C SER A 175 -6.59 -6.99 -8.34
N PRO A 176 -7.90 -7.20 -8.11
CA PRO A 176 -8.55 -8.49 -8.40
C PRO A 176 -8.55 -8.86 -9.90
N GLY A 177 -8.37 -7.86 -10.78
CA GLY A 177 -8.30 -8.07 -12.22
C GLY A 177 -7.05 -7.45 -12.85
N ALA A 178 -6.93 -7.61 -14.16
CA ALA A 178 -5.76 -7.20 -14.93
C ALA A 178 -5.44 -5.70 -14.83
N LEU A 179 -4.23 -5.39 -14.39
CA LEU A 179 -3.69 -4.03 -14.31
C LEU A 179 -3.10 -3.60 -15.66
N THR A 180 -3.97 -3.25 -16.61
CA THR A 180 -3.59 -2.81 -17.97
C THR A 180 -3.96 -1.35 -18.24
N GLY A 181 -3.32 -0.75 -19.25
CA GLY A 181 -3.69 0.58 -19.77
C GLY A 181 -3.18 1.79 -18.99
N ASP A 182 -2.57 1.61 -17.81
CA ASP A 182 -1.98 2.71 -17.04
C ASP A 182 -0.48 2.87 -17.38
N PRO A 183 -0.04 4.02 -17.92
CA PRO A 183 1.35 4.22 -18.32
C PRO A 183 2.34 4.24 -17.16
N ARG A 184 1.86 4.37 -15.91
CA ARG A 184 2.70 4.33 -14.71
C ARG A 184 2.88 2.91 -14.17
N LEU A 185 2.09 1.96 -14.66
CA LEU A 185 2.15 0.57 -14.26
C LEU A 185 2.89 -0.24 -15.32
N ARG A 186 3.77 -1.12 -14.86
CA ARG A 186 4.46 -2.09 -15.71
C ARG A 186 4.38 -3.48 -15.10
N PRO A 187 4.45 -4.54 -15.92
CA PRO A 187 4.67 -5.89 -15.41
C PRO A 187 5.94 -5.95 -14.53
N LEU A 188 5.97 -6.91 -13.61
CA LEU A 188 7.19 -7.20 -12.86
C LEU A 188 8.30 -7.64 -13.81
N GLY A 189 9.48 -7.02 -13.68
CA GLY A 189 10.64 -7.35 -14.50
C GLY A 189 11.28 -8.68 -14.08
N PRO A 190 12.21 -9.23 -14.89
CA PRO A 190 12.88 -10.51 -14.59
C PRO A 190 13.50 -10.55 -13.19
N MET A 191 14.18 -9.47 -12.78
CA MET A 191 14.78 -9.35 -11.45
C MET A 191 13.75 -9.45 -10.32
N GLU A 192 12.58 -8.84 -10.49
CA GLU A 192 11.52 -8.82 -9.49
C GLU A 192 10.82 -10.18 -9.39
N LEU A 193 10.60 -10.83 -10.53
CA LEU A 193 10.09 -12.19 -10.61
C LEU A 193 11.06 -13.20 -10.00
N GLU A 194 12.37 -13.02 -10.18
CA GLU A 194 13.39 -13.84 -9.54
C GLU A 194 13.42 -13.61 -8.02
N HIS A 195 13.30 -12.36 -7.57
CA HIS A 195 13.27 -12.03 -6.15
C HIS A 195 12.12 -12.75 -5.41
N LEU A 196 10.96 -12.92 -6.08
CA LEU A 196 9.81 -13.68 -5.57
C LEU A 196 10.08 -15.19 -5.38
N ARG A 197 11.17 -15.72 -5.96
CA ARG A 197 11.58 -17.13 -5.81
C ARG A 197 12.62 -17.34 -4.71
N THR A 198 13.03 -16.26 -4.03
CA THR A 198 14.01 -16.32 -2.95
C THR A 198 13.32 -16.46 -1.58
N SER A 199 14.10 -16.76 -0.54
CA SER A 199 13.60 -16.76 0.83
C SER A 199 13.02 -15.41 1.30
N ALA A 200 13.32 -14.29 0.62
CA ALA A 200 12.70 -12.99 0.94
C ALA A 200 11.20 -12.96 0.65
N ALA A 201 10.69 -13.85 -0.21
CA ALA A 201 9.29 -13.94 -0.56
C ALA A 201 8.42 -14.57 0.55
N GLU A 202 9.02 -15.19 1.58
CA GLU A 202 8.25 -15.75 2.69
C GLU A 202 7.35 -14.67 3.32
N PRO A 203 6.01 -14.84 3.28
CA PRO A 203 5.07 -13.83 3.78
C PRO A 203 5.18 -13.63 5.29
N TYR A 204 4.76 -12.46 5.77
CA TYR A 204 4.43 -12.27 7.18
C TYR A 204 3.09 -12.97 7.46
N ARG A 205 2.94 -13.55 8.65
CA ARG A 205 1.72 -14.26 9.06
C ARG A 205 1.28 -13.76 10.43
N ASP A 206 0.00 -13.43 10.55
CA ASP A 206 -0.66 -13.08 11.81
C ASP A 206 -2.08 -13.67 11.88
N PRO A 207 -2.21 -15.02 11.98
CA PRO A 207 -3.52 -15.68 11.95
C PRO A 207 -4.49 -15.25 13.06
N SER A 208 -3.96 -14.78 14.20
CA SER A 208 -4.80 -14.32 15.32
C SER A 208 -5.24 -12.86 15.20
N GLY A 209 -4.62 -12.08 14.30
CA GLY A 209 -4.81 -10.62 14.21
C GLY A 209 -4.31 -9.86 15.44
N GLN A 210 -3.60 -10.52 16.36
CA GLN A 210 -3.13 -9.97 17.63
C GLN A 210 -1.64 -10.25 17.87
N GLY A 211 -0.94 -10.85 16.90
CA GLY A 211 0.47 -11.17 17.00
C GLY A 211 1.33 -9.94 17.29
N SER A 212 2.29 -10.08 18.19
CA SER A 212 3.30 -9.03 18.41
C SER A 212 4.29 -8.99 17.25
N ARG A 213 4.87 -7.81 17.00
CA ARG A 213 5.94 -7.63 16.00
C ARG A 213 7.02 -8.71 16.12
N THR A 214 7.51 -8.95 17.34
CA THR A 214 8.58 -9.91 17.62
C THR A 214 8.15 -11.34 17.28
N ALA A 215 6.92 -11.72 17.62
CA ALA A 215 6.40 -13.05 17.32
C ALA A 215 6.30 -13.28 15.80
N ILE A 216 5.74 -12.32 15.06
CA ILE A 216 5.58 -12.40 13.61
C ILE A 216 6.95 -12.49 12.92
N LEU A 217 7.92 -11.66 13.33
CA LEU A 217 9.27 -11.70 12.76
C LEU A 217 10.00 -13.01 13.05
N ARG A 218 9.89 -13.52 14.29
CA ARG A 218 10.53 -14.78 14.69
C ARG A 218 9.96 -15.96 13.91
N GLU A 219 8.64 -15.98 13.72
CA GLU A 219 7.97 -17.02 12.95
C GLU A 219 8.39 -17.00 11.48
N ARG A 220 8.39 -15.81 10.86
CA ARG A 220 8.85 -15.64 9.49
C ARG A 220 10.30 -16.12 9.33
N GLN A 221 11.19 -15.71 10.23
CA GLN A 221 12.60 -16.13 10.18
C GLN A 221 12.76 -17.65 10.31
N ARG A 222 11.92 -18.31 11.14
CA ARG A 222 11.90 -19.77 11.26
C ARG A 222 11.53 -20.43 9.92
N ARG A 223 10.48 -19.95 9.26
CA ARG A 223 10.03 -20.49 7.96
C ARG A 223 11.04 -20.28 6.84
N GLN A 224 11.66 -19.10 6.79
CA GLN A 224 12.76 -18.83 5.86
C GLN A 224 13.91 -19.83 6.02
N ARG A 225 14.35 -20.11 7.27
CA ARG A 225 15.39 -21.12 7.54
C ARG A 225 14.97 -22.51 7.11
N GLN A 226 13.72 -22.90 7.35
CA GLN A 226 13.19 -24.20 6.95
C GLN A 226 13.18 -24.38 5.43
N GLN A 227 12.71 -23.37 4.68
CA GLN A 227 12.70 -23.42 3.21
C GLN A 227 14.11 -23.48 2.62
N LEU A 228 15.05 -22.72 3.18
CA LEU A 228 16.46 -22.75 2.77
C LEU A 228 17.10 -24.12 3.07
N ALA A 229 16.88 -24.67 4.26
CA ALA A 229 17.39 -26.00 4.63
C ALA A 229 16.80 -27.11 3.75
N ALA A 230 15.55 -26.96 3.31
CA ALA A 230 14.90 -27.88 2.38
C ALA A 230 15.34 -27.70 0.90
N GLY A 231 16.14 -26.68 0.58
CA GLY A 231 16.52 -26.35 -0.80
C GLY A 231 15.34 -25.87 -1.67
N ALA A 232 14.22 -25.49 -1.07
CA ALA A 232 13.01 -25.10 -1.78
C ALA A 232 13.11 -23.70 -2.42
N VAL A 233 13.98 -22.85 -1.87
CA VAL A 233 14.21 -21.48 -2.31
C VAL A 233 15.69 -21.15 -2.23
N GLU A 234 16.13 -20.16 -2.99
CA GLU A 234 17.50 -19.64 -2.89
C GLU A 234 17.62 -18.53 -1.82
N PRO A 235 18.81 -18.32 -1.24
CA PRO A 235 19.09 -17.17 -0.39
C PRO A 235 18.97 -15.86 -1.16
N THR A 236 18.36 -14.84 -0.55
CA THR A 236 18.30 -13.48 -1.14
C THR A 236 19.68 -12.91 -1.46
N GLY A 237 20.72 -13.32 -0.74
CA GLY A 237 22.11 -12.93 -1.05
C GLY A 237 22.53 -13.33 -2.46
N SER A 238 22.26 -14.57 -2.88
CA SER A 238 22.60 -15.06 -4.23
C SER A 238 21.91 -14.26 -5.33
N TRP A 239 20.65 -13.89 -5.11
CA TRP A 239 19.92 -12.97 -5.99
C TRP A 239 20.59 -11.58 -6.03
N ARG A 240 21.00 -11.03 -4.87
CA ARG A 240 21.70 -9.73 -4.81
C ARG A 240 23.03 -9.76 -5.57
N CYS A 241 23.81 -10.84 -5.46
CA CYS A 241 25.05 -11.00 -6.24
C CYS A 241 24.75 -10.92 -7.74
N ARG A 242 23.77 -11.72 -8.20
CA ARG A 242 23.42 -11.88 -9.61
C ARG A 242 22.97 -10.57 -10.27
N TRP A 243 22.24 -9.75 -9.53
CA TRP A 243 21.76 -8.45 -9.98
C TRP A 243 22.67 -7.29 -9.59
N GLY A 244 23.83 -7.56 -8.97
CA GLY A 244 24.83 -6.56 -8.62
C GLY A 244 24.34 -5.50 -7.63
N LEU A 245 23.57 -5.92 -6.62
CA LEU A 245 22.93 -5.07 -5.59
C LEU A 245 23.74 -4.98 -4.28
N GLU A 246 25.02 -5.33 -4.32
CA GLU A 246 25.87 -5.46 -3.13
C GLU A 246 26.48 -4.14 -2.65
N ASN A 247 26.59 -3.13 -3.54
CA ASN A 247 27.34 -1.89 -3.27
C ASN A 247 26.52 -0.67 -2.84
N SER A 248 25.33 -0.85 -2.25
CA SER A 248 24.52 0.29 -1.73
C SER A 248 24.51 0.41 -0.20
N ALA A 249 25.20 -0.47 0.53
CA ALA A 249 25.44 -0.31 1.96
C ALA A 249 26.83 0.30 2.19
N GLY A 250 26.99 1.57 1.79
CA GLY A 250 28.03 2.41 2.37
C GLY A 250 27.70 2.55 3.86
N ASN A 251 28.46 1.84 4.69
CA ASN A 251 28.43 1.95 6.14
C ASN A 251 28.90 3.37 6.50
N PRO A 252 28.08 4.28 7.05
CA PRO A 252 28.63 5.46 7.68
C PRO A 252 29.41 4.99 8.91
N GLN A 253 30.71 5.28 8.92
CA GLN A 253 31.55 5.20 10.12
C GLN A 253 31.00 6.09 11.23
#